data_AF-A0A3B9H475-F1
#
_entry.id   AF-A0A3B9H475-F1
#
_cell.length_a   1.000
_cell.length_b   1.000
_cell.length_c   1.000
_cell.angle_alpha   90.00
_cell.angle_beta   90.00
_cell.angle_gamma   90.00
#
_symmetry.space_group_name_H-M   'P 1'
#
loop_
_entity.id
_entity.type
_entity.pdbx_description
1 polymer ?
#
loop_
_entity_poly.entity_id
_entity_poly.type
_entity_poly.pdbx_seq_one_letter_code
_entity_poly.pdbx_strand_id
1 'polypeptide(L)'
;GHEAFTAMRARGAQVTDVAIIIIAADDEVMPQTKEAINHAQAAGVPMVFAFNKCDREEANPDKIREQLSAMNILVEDWGGKYQSQEVSAKTGKGVEDLLEKVLLEAEMLELKANPDKKAVGTVIESTLDKGRGYVTTLLVEAGTLNIGDVLVAGTQMGKVKAMHNEKGESVKEVLPSYPVSILGMHGPSAAGDRFNVMDDEKEAKGIATRRQQLQREQGIRTTKHITLDEIGRRLAIGDFKELNLIVKGDVDGSIEALSDSLIKLSTEEIQVNIIHKAIGQISESDVLLATASDAIILGFQVRPSLQARKLAEKEEIDIRLYSVIYKAIEEIKDAMEGMLSPDIEESITGSVEVRETFKISKVGTIAGCFVTEGTISRNSQIRLIREGIVIYTGTLGSLKRFKDDVKEVKNGYECGLNIEKYNDIKVGDIVEAFEEVEVARKL
;
A
#
# COMPACT_ATOMS: atom_id res chain seq x y z
N GLY A 1 -6.23 2.64 -13.90
CA GLY A 1 -5.43 3.38 -12.89
C GLY A 1 -4.80 2.38 -11.93
N HIS A 2 -3.84 2.80 -11.11
CA HIS A 2 -3.20 1.91 -10.13
C HIS A 2 -4.11 1.69 -8.91
N GLU A 3 -4.15 0.47 -8.36
CA GLU A 3 -4.91 0.06 -7.18
C GLU A 3 -4.94 1.08 -6.02
N ALA A 4 -3.81 1.72 -5.68
CA ALA A 4 -3.74 2.73 -4.62
C ALA A 4 -4.70 3.92 -4.83
N PHE A 5 -5.13 4.18 -6.06
CA PHE A 5 -6.00 5.30 -6.43
C PHE A 5 -7.46 4.91 -6.66
N THR A 6 -7.93 3.84 -6.01
CA THR A 6 -9.33 3.38 -6.08
C THR A 6 -10.32 4.49 -5.73
N ALA A 7 -10.13 5.15 -4.58
CA ALA A 7 -11.00 6.25 -4.16
C ALA A 7 -10.97 7.45 -5.13
N MET A 8 -9.80 7.78 -5.68
CA MET A 8 -9.70 8.84 -6.69
C MET A 8 -10.45 8.48 -7.98
N ARG A 9 -10.41 7.22 -8.43
CA ARG A 9 -11.20 6.76 -9.58
C ARG A 9 -12.69 6.84 -9.32
N ALA A 10 -13.14 6.39 -8.16
CA ALA A 10 -14.55 6.44 -7.77
C ALA A 10 -15.08 7.89 -7.77
N ARG A 11 -14.31 8.82 -7.21
CA ARG A 11 -14.63 10.26 -7.24
C ARG A 11 -14.66 10.81 -8.66
N GLY A 12 -13.63 10.51 -9.46
CA GLY A 12 -13.56 10.95 -10.85
C GLY A 12 -14.78 10.50 -11.65
N ALA A 13 -15.17 9.23 -11.52
CA ALA A 13 -16.35 8.69 -12.17
C ALA A 13 -17.64 9.43 -11.75
N GLN A 14 -17.80 9.82 -10.49
CA GLN A 14 -19.00 10.55 -10.04
C GLN A 14 -19.08 12.00 -10.55
N VAL A 15 -17.95 12.57 -10.97
CA VAL A 15 -17.85 13.98 -11.38
C VAL A 15 -17.91 14.13 -12.89
N THR A 16 -17.51 13.12 -13.65
CA THR A 16 -17.47 13.16 -15.12
C THR A 16 -18.78 12.74 -15.77
N ASP A 17 -19.16 13.39 -16.87
CA ASP A 17 -20.33 13.01 -17.67
C ASP A 17 -20.09 11.78 -18.57
N VAL A 18 -18.84 11.55 -19.01
CA VAL A 18 -18.46 10.42 -19.88
C VAL A 18 -17.12 9.85 -19.40
N ALA A 19 -17.00 8.51 -19.38
CA ALA A 19 -15.78 7.82 -18.99
C ALA A 19 -15.14 7.09 -20.19
N ILE A 20 -13.85 7.35 -20.44
CA ILE A 20 -13.08 6.62 -21.46
C ILE A 20 -12.29 5.49 -20.79
N ILE A 21 -12.57 4.25 -21.16
CA ILE A 21 -11.90 3.06 -20.63
C ILE A 21 -10.84 2.59 -21.62
N ILE A 22 -9.58 2.85 -21.29
CA ILE A 22 -8.44 2.46 -22.13
C ILE A 22 -7.99 1.04 -21.76
N ILE A 23 -7.93 0.15 -22.76
CA ILE A 23 -7.49 -1.24 -22.62
C ILE A 23 -6.38 -1.49 -23.63
N ALA A 24 -5.30 -2.15 -23.22
CA ALA A 24 -4.23 -2.49 -24.15
C ALA A 24 -4.66 -3.70 -25.01
N ALA A 25 -4.54 -3.59 -26.33
CA ALA A 25 -4.91 -4.65 -27.27
C ALA A 25 -3.90 -5.81 -27.30
N ASP A 26 -2.69 -5.61 -26.78
CA ASP A 26 -1.65 -6.65 -26.64
C ASP A 26 -1.74 -7.41 -25.31
N ASP A 27 -2.77 -7.15 -24.50
CA ASP A 27 -2.92 -7.69 -23.16
C ASP A 27 -4.34 -8.23 -22.93
N GLU A 28 -4.69 -8.55 -21.69
CA GLU A 28 -6.04 -8.93 -21.28
C GLU A 28 -6.73 -7.80 -20.50
N VAL A 29 -8.05 -7.94 -20.29
CA VAL A 29 -8.80 -7.06 -19.39
C VAL A 29 -8.34 -7.29 -17.95
N MET A 30 -7.34 -6.50 -17.55
CA MET A 30 -6.71 -6.54 -16.23
C MET A 30 -7.71 -6.24 -15.09
N PRO A 31 -7.44 -6.73 -13.86
CA PRO A 31 -8.30 -6.46 -12.69
C PRO A 31 -8.58 -4.97 -12.46
N GLN A 32 -7.58 -4.10 -12.67
CA GLN A 32 -7.74 -2.66 -12.50
C GLN A 32 -8.66 -2.05 -13.57
N THR A 33 -8.72 -2.64 -14.77
CA THR A 33 -9.66 -2.25 -15.81
C THR A 33 -11.08 -2.65 -15.42
N LYS A 34 -11.27 -3.87 -14.88
CA LYS A 34 -12.57 -4.33 -14.36
C LYS A 34 -13.07 -3.41 -13.24
N GLU A 35 -12.18 -2.99 -12.35
CA GLU A 35 -12.50 -2.06 -11.28
C GLU A 35 -12.92 -0.67 -11.81
N ALA A 36 -12.21 -0.14 -12.81
CA ALA A 36 -12.56 1.13 -13.45
C ALA A 36 -13.95 1.06 -14.13
N ILE A 37 -14.24 -0.03 -14.82
CA ILE A 37 -15.56 -0.31 -15.41
C ILE A 37 -16.64 -0.33 -14.31
N ASN A 38 -16.39 -1.04 -13.20
CA ASN A 38 -17.33 -1.12 -12.08
C ASN A 38 -17.62 0.27 -11.49
N HIS A 39 -16.61 1.14 -11.36
CA HIS A 39 -16.83 2.51 -10.88
C HIS A 39 -17.69 3.33 -11.83
N ALA A 40 -17.43 3.26 -13.14
CA ALA A 40 -18.24 3.97 -14.13
C ALA A 40 -19.69 3.45 -14.16
N GLN A 41 -19.89 2.12 -14.12
CA GLN A 41 -21.21 1.51 -14.03
C GLN A 41 -21.95 1.89 -12.75
N ALA A 42 -21.28 1.88 -11.60
CA ALA A 42 -21.87 2.26 -10.32
C ALA A 42 -22.24 3.75 -10.26
N ALA A 43 -21.47 4.61 -10.94
CA ALA A 43 -21.79 6.03 -11.10
C ALA A 43 -22.85 6.30 -12.18
N GLY A 44 -23.22 5.31 -12.98
CA GLY A 44 -24.18 5.46 -14.07
C GLY A 44 -23.63 6.26 -15.26
N VAL A 45 -22.32 6.32 -15.41
CA VAL A 45 -21.65 7.11 -16.44
C VAL A 45 -21.52 6.29 -17.73
N PRO A 46 -21.91 6.84 -18.90
CA PRO A 46 -21.67 6.19 -20.17
C PRO A 46 -20.17 5.98 -20.43
N MET A 47 -19.85 4.83 -21.02
CA MET A 47 -18.47 4.39 -21.22
C MET A 47 -18.15 4.27 -22.70
N VAL A 48 -17.02 4.83 -23.09
CA VAL A 48 -16.42 4.64 -24.42
C VAL A 48 -15.13 3.84 -24.25
N PHE A 49 -15.00 2.72 -24.96
CA PHE A 49 -13.83 1.85 -24.89
C PHE A 49 -12.78 2.25 -25.94
N ALA A 50 -11.53 2.39 -25.51
CA ALA A 50 -10.40 2.66 -26.41
C ALA A 50 -9.38 1.51 -26.32
N PHE A 51 -9.25 0.74 -27.41
CA PHE A 51 -8.28 -0.35 -27.50
C PHE A 51 -6.95 0.22 -28.00
N ASN A 52 -5.99 0.36 -27.10
CA ASN A 52 -4.70 1.00 -27.36
C ASN A 52 -3.63 0.01 -27.83
N LYS A 53 -2.55 0.53 -28.44
CA LYS A 53 -1.40 -0.21 -28.98
C LYS A 53 -1.71 -1.08 -30.21
N CYS A 54 -2.73 -0.72 -31.00
CA CYS A 54 -3.04 -1.38 -32.27
C CYS A 54 -1.95 -1.20 -33.35
N ASP A 55 -0.86 -0.47 -33.06
CA ASP A 55 0.34 -0.41 -33.89
C ASP A 55 1.26 -1.63 -33.76
N ARG A 56 1.06 -2.47 -32.73
CA ARG A 56 1.87 -3.68 -32.50
C ARG A 56 1.32 -4.87 -33.27
N GLU A 57 2.21 -5.72 -33.79
CA GLU A 57 1.83 -6.96 -34.48
C GLU A 57 1.12 -7.97 -33.55
N GLU A 58 1.45 -7.95 -32.25
CA GLU A 58 0.86 -8.79 -31.22
C GLU A 58 -0.53 -8.30 -30.74
N ALA A 59 -0.97 -7.12 -31.21
CA ALA A 59 -2.24 -6.55 -30.79
C ALA A 59 -3.42 -7.37 -31.34
N ASN A 60 -4.32 -7.77 -30.46
CA ASN A 60 -5.55 -8.48 -30.80
C ASN A 60 -6.77 -7.80 -30.15
N PRO A 61 -7.33 -6.77 -30.80
CA PRO A 61 -8.54 -6.10 -30.33
C PRO A 61 -9.75 -7.03 -30.20
N ASP A 62 -9.88 -8.04 -31.07
CA ASP A 62 -10.99 -8.98 -31.03
C ASP A 62 -11.00 -9.83 -29.76
N LYS A 63 -9.81 -10.23 -29.26
CA LYS A 63 -9.68 -10.90 -27.96
C LYS A 63 -10.23 -10.04 -26.82
N ILE A 64 -9.99 -8.72 -26.86
CA ILE A 64 -10.53 -7.80 -25.85
C ILE A 64 -12.07 -7.71 -25.96
N ARG A 65 -12.61 -7.66 -27.18
CA ARG A 65 -14.07 -7.67 -27.40
C ARG A 65 -14.73 -8.93 -26.83
N GLU A 66 -14.12 -10.10 -27.05
CA GLU A 66 -14.57 -11.37 -26.46
C GLU A 66 -14.59 -11.33 -24.92
N GLN A 67 -13.52 -10.82 -24.31
CA GLN A 67 -13.42 -10.71 -22.86
C GLN A 67 -14.44 -9.73 -22.26
N LEU A 68 -14.68 -8.59 -22.93
CA LEU A 68 -15.71 -7.64 -22.53
C LEU A 68 -17.11 -8.24 -22.67
N SER A 69 -17.38 -8.99 -23.75
CA SER A 69 -18.64 -9.70 -23.94
C SER A 69 -18.88 -10.74 -22.82
N ALA A 70 -17.84 -11.46 -22.38
CA ALA A 70 -17.92 -12.38 -21.24
C ALA A 70 -18.27 -11.65 -19.92
N MET A 71 -17.99 -10.35 -19.82
CA MET A 71 -18.37 -9.50 -18.70
C MET A 71 -19.75 -8.82 -18.88
N ASN A 72 -20.54 -9.24 -19.87
CA ASN A 72 -21.81 -8.62 -20.28
C ASN A 72 -21.67 -7.17 -20.77
N ILE A 73 -20.50 -6.82 -21.31
CA ILE A 73 -20.20 -5.52 -21.90
C ILE A 73 -20.08 -5.73 -23.40
N LEU A 74 -21.21 -5.63 -24.09
CA LEU A 74 -21.24 -5.78 -25.54
C LEU A 74 -20.90 -4.44 -26.21
N VAL A 75 -19.88 -4.45 -27.05
CA VAL A 75 -19.44 -3.28 -27.82
C VAL A 75 -20.22 -3.13 -29.13
N GLU A 76 -20.25 -1.93 -29.69
CA GLU A 76 -21.00 -1.54 -30.89
C GLU A 76 -20.69 -2.42 -32.10
N ASP A 77 -19.41 -2.74 -32.34
CA ASP A 77 -18.96 -3.60 -33.44
C ASP A 77 -19.65 -4.98 -33.45
N TRP A 78 -20.12 -5.44 -32.27
CA TRP A 78 -20.77 -6.72 -32.05
C TRP A 78 -22.28 -6.57 -31.79
N GLY A 79 -22.86 -5.43 -32.15
CA GLY A 79 -24.28 -5.12 -31.96
C GLY A 79 -24.65 -4.72 -30.52
N GLY A 80 -23.66 -4.29 -29.74
CA GLY A 80 -23.84 -3.83 -28.38
C GLY A 80 -24.12 -2.35 -28.23
N LYS A 81 -24.23 -1.89 -26.98
CA LYS A 81 -24.55 -0.50 -26.63
C LYS A 81 -23.33 0.39 -26.41
N TYR A 82 -22.16 -0.21 -26.16
CA TYR A 82 -20.96 0.53 -25.77
C TYR A 82 -20.11 0.84 -27.00
N GLN A 83 -19.80 2.11 -27.22
CA GLN A 83 -18.91 2.49 -28.31
C GLN A 83 -17.48 1.98 -28.04
N SER A 84 -16.80 1.51 -29.08
CA SER A 84 -15.40 1.07 -29.01
C SER A 84 -14.59 1.63 -30.17
N GLN A 85 -13.34 2.02 -29.93
CA GLN A 85 -12.42 2.47 -30.98
C GLN A 85 -11.02 1.89 -30.80
N GLU A 86 -10.43 1.42 -31.91
CA GLU A 86 -9.04 1.00 -31.97
C GLU A 86 -8.12 2.21 -32.17
N VAL A 87 -7.13 2.36 -31.28
CA VAL A 87 -6.23 3.51 -31.24
C VAL A 87 -4.77 3.11 -31.06
N SER A 88 -3.87 3.98 -31.50
CA SER A 88 -2.45 3.92 -31.15
C SER A 88 -2.03 5.25 -30.54
N ALA A 89 -1.84 5.27 -29.22
CA ALA A 89 -1.35 6.46 -28.52
C ALA A 89 0.07 6.89 -28.94
N LYS A 90 0.82 6.00 -29.60
CA LYS A 90 2.18 6.29 -30.07
C LYS A 90 2.19 6.96 -31.45
N THR A 91 1.37 6.47 -32.37
CA THR A 91 1.30 7.01 -33.74
C THR A 91 0.22 8.06 -33.91
N GLY A 92 -0.73 8.14 -32.97
CA GLY A 92 -1.92 9.00 -33.05
C GLY A 92 -3.05 8.43 -33.90
N LYS A 93 -2.89 7.24 -34.49
CA LYS A 93 -3.92 6.59 -35.31
C LYS A 93 -5.18 6.32 -34.49
N GLY A 94 -6.36 6.66 -35.04
CA GLY A 94 -7.68 6.39 -34.45
C GLY A 94 -8.09 7.33 -33.31
N VAL A 95 -7.25 8.30 -32.93
CA VAL A 95 -7.58 9.27 -31.87
C VAL A 95 -8.67 10.25 -32.32
N GLU A 96 -8.67 10.63 -33.60
CA GLU A 96 -9.72 11.49 -34.19
C GLU A 96 -11.08 10.76 -34.19
N ASP A 97 -11.12 9.50 -34.64
CA ASP A 97 -12.32 8.66 -34.58
C ASP A 97 -12.83 8.46 -33.14
N LEU A 98 -11.92 8.31 -32.17
CA LEU A 98 -12.28 8.22 -30.75
C LEU A 98 -12.92 9.53 -30.25
N LEU A 99 -12.38 10.67 -30.68
CA LEU A 99 -12.92 11.98 -30.31
C LEU A 99 -14.34 12.16 -30.87
N GLU A 100 -14.59 11.80 -32.13
CA GLU A 100 -15.92 11.84 -32.74
C GLU A 100 -16.93 11.00 -31.95
N LYS A 101 -16.55 9.79 -31.55
CA LYS A 101 -17.36 8.88 -30.73
C LYS A 101 -17.69 9.46 -29.36
N VAL A 102 -16.71 10.08 -28.69
CA VAL A 102 -16.92 10.75 -27.40
C VAL A 102 -17.85 11.96 -27.55
N LEU A 103 -17.71 12.75 -28.61
CA LEU A 103 -18.60 13.88 -28.91
C LEU A 103 -20.03 13.40 -29.15
N LEU A 104 -20.20 12.32 -29.91
CA LEU A 104 -21.52 11.71 -30.16
C LEU A 104 -22.18 11.28 -28.84
N GLU A 105 -21.44 10.61 -27.96
CA GLU A 105 -21.97 10.19 -26.65
C GLU A 105 -22.38 11.39 -25.80
N ALA A 106 -21.59 12.47 -25.81
CA ALA A 106 -21.91 13.71 -25.09
C ALA A 106 -23.15 14.41 -25.67
N GLU A 107 -23.33 14.40 -26.99
CA GLU A 107 -24.54 14.95 -27.64
C GLU A 107 -25.80 14.17 -27.26
N MET A 108 -25.72 12.84 -27.17
CA MET A 108 -26.86 12.01 -26.75
C MET A 108 -27.32 12.28 -25.32
N LEU A 109 -26.43 12.76 -24.44
CA LEU A 109 -26.75 13.10 -23.05
C LEU A 109 -27.51 14.43 -22.90
N GLU A 110 -27.57 15.25 -23.95
CA GLU A 110 -28.17 16.60 -23.92
C GLU A 110 -27.71 17.46 -22.73
N LEU A 111 -26.40 17.47 -22.45
CA LEU A 111 -25.82 18.15 -21.30
C LEU A 111 -26.20 19.65 -21.27
N LYS A 112 -26.74 20.10 -20.13
CA LYS A 112 -27.19 21.48 -19.92
C LYS A 112 -26.68 21.99 -18.57
N ALA A 113 -26.10 23.19 -18.57
CA ALA A 113 -25.69 23.90 -17.37
C ALA A 113 -26.25 25.33 -17.38
N ASN A 114 -26.65 25.83 -16.21
CA ASN A 114 -27.09 27.21 -16.04
C ASN A 114 -25.92 28.07 -15.52
N PRO A 115 -25.38 29.00 -16.31
CA PRO A 115 -24.29 29.88 -15.87
C PRO A 115 -24.77 31.05 -14.99
N ASP A 116 -26.06 31.41 -15.03
CA ASP A 116 -26.63 32.61 -14.38
C ASP A 116 -26.94 32.43 -12.90
N LYS A 117 -26.41 31.38 -12.27
CA LYS A 117 -26.53 31.12 -10.84
C LYS A 117 -25.16 31.12 -10.18
N LYS A 118 -25.17 31.04 -8.85
CA LYS A 118 -23.94 30.87 -8.07
C LYS A 118 -23.23 29.58 -8.41
N ALA A 119 -21.91 29.63 -8.45
CA ALA A 119 -21.10 28.46 -8.75
C ALA A 119 -21.28 27.35 -7.70
N VAL A 120 -21.50 26.16 -8.22
CA VAL A 120 -21.50 24.89 -7.51
C VAL A 120 -20.63 23.93 -8.31
N GLY A 121 -19.92 23.07 -7.61
CA GLY A 121 -19.17 22.00 -8.25
C GLY A 121 -18.40 21.19 -7.24
N THR A 122 -17.31 20.58 -7.71
CA THR A 122 -16.56 19.60 -6.93
C THR A 122 -15.07 19.96 -6.85
N VAL A 123 -14.47 19.74 -5.68
CA VAL A 123 -13.02 19.84 -5.47
C VAL A 123 -12.34 18.67 -6.14
N ILE A 124 -11.41 18.95 -7.06
CA ILE A 124 -10.59 17.92 -7.70
C ILE A 124 -9.42 17.57 -6.79
N GLU A 125 -8.67 18.57 -6.34
CA GLU A 125 -7.53 18.40 -5.45
C GLU A 125 -7.19 19.69 -4.71
N SER A 126 -6.47 19.55 -3.60
CA SER A 126 -5.87 20.67 -2.85
C SER A 126 -4.37 20.46 -2.70
N THR A 127 -3.62 21.56 -2.84
CA THR A 127 -2.16 21.63 -2.63
C THR A 127 -1.80 22.82 -1.76
N LEU A 128 -0.61 22.79 -1.16
CA LEU A 128 -0.08 23.91 -0.38
C LEU A 128 1.12 24.52 -1.12
N ASP A 129 0.97 25.77 -1.59
CA ASP A 129 2.05 26.52 -2.21
C ASP A 129 2.69 27.51 -1.22
N LYS A 130 4.02 27.52 -1.20
CA LYS A 130 4.81 28.36 -0.29
C LYS A 130 4.67 29.83 -0.69
N GLY A 131 4.04 30.60 0.17
CA GLY A 131 3.85 32.05 -0.01
C GLY A 131 2.51 32.43 -0.65
N ARG A 132 1.82 31.50 -1.31
CA ARG A 132 0.46 31.72 -1.83
C ARG A 132 -0.63 31.13 -0.94
N GLY A 133 -0.29 30.14 -0.12
CA GLY A 133 -1.23 29.44 0.77
C GLY A 133 -1.84 28.22 0.09
N TYR A 134 -3.05 27.85 0.52
CA TYR A 134 -3.76 26.72 -0.08
C TYR A 134 -4.25 27.07 -1.48
N VAL A 135 -3.86 26.22 -2.43
CA VAL A 135 -4.34 26.21 -3.80
C VAL A 135 -5.32 25.05 -3.93
N THR A 136 -6.54 25.33 -4.37
CA THR A 136 -7.57 24.29 -4.55
C THR A 136 -8.01 24.28 -6.00
N THR A 137 -7.91 23.13 -6.65
CA THR A 137 -8.42 22.92 -8.00
C THR A 137 -9.87 22.47 -7.91
N LEU A 138 -10.75 23.22 -8.55
CA LEU A 138 -12.20 23.01 -8.57
C LEU A 138 -12.64 22.70 -10.00
N LEU A 139 -13.68 21.88 -10.15
CA LEU A 139 -14.46 21.78 -11.37
C LEU A 139 -15.80 22.45 -11.15
N VAL A 140 -16.10 23.50 -11.92
CA VAL A 140 -17.39 24.20 -11.84
C VAL A 140 -18.43 23.37 -12.61
N GLU A 141 -19.45 22.86 -11.93
CA GLU A 141 -20.50 22.05 -12.58
C GLU A 141 -21.65 22.94 -13.07
N ALA A 142 -21.97 23.99 -12.31
CA ALA A 142 -23.04 24.90 -12.68
C ALA A 142 -22.85 26.28 -12.02
N GLY A 143 -23.37 27.33 -12.66
CA GLY A 143 -23.15 28.72 -12.26
C GLY A 143 -21.81 29.28 -12.71
N THR A 144 -21.55 30.54 -12.37
CA THR A 144 -20.31 31.23 -12.71
C THR A 144 -19.53 31.57 -11.46
N LEU A 145 -18.25 31.21 -11.43
CA LEU A 145 -17.34 31.51 -10.31
C LEU A 145 -16.56 32.78 -10.60
N ASN A 146 -16.51 33.72 -9.66
CA ASN A 146 -15.84 35.01 -9.81
C ASN A 146 -14.78 35.25 -8.74
N ILE A 147 -13.81 36.13 -9.07
CA ILE A 147 -12.88 36.63 -8.05
C ILE A 147 -13.65 37.42 -6.99
N GLY A 148 -13.43 37.10 -5.73
CA GLY A 148 -14.09 37.72 -4.58
C GLY A 148 -15.26 36.91 -4.03
N ASP A 149 -15.70 35.86 -4.72
CA ASP A 149 -16.74 34.96 -4.21
C ASP A 149 -16.29 34.27 -2.92
N VAL A 150 -17.25 34.09 -2.01
CA VAL A 150 -17.05 33.28 -0.80
C VAL A 150 -17.57 31.88 -1.08
N LEU A 151 -16.74 30.87 -0.86
CA LEU A 151 -17.14 29.48 -1.03
C LEU A 151 -16.95 28.66 0.24
N VAL A 152 -17.78 27.63 0.36
CA VAL A 152 -17.65 26.57 1.37
C VAL A 152 -17.44 25.26 0.63
N ALA A 153 -16.32 24.60 0.90
CA ALA A 153 -15.98 23.28 0.37
C ALA A 153 -15.75 22.33 1.56
N GLY A 154 -16.62 21.33 1.70
CA GLY A 154 -16.57 20.40 2.83
C GLY A 154 -16.66 21.13 4.18
N THR A 155 -15.60 21.01 4.98
CA THR A 155 -15.44 21.67 6.29
C THR A 155 -14.69 23.00 6.24
N GLN A 156 -14.16 23.37 5.08
CA GLN A 156 -13.40 24.59 4.89
C GLN A 156 -14.23 25.69 4.22
N MET A 157 -13.85 26.93 4.49
CA MET A 157 -14.37 28.10 3.81
C MET A 157 -13.23 29.01 3.39
N GLY A 158 -13.50 29.85 2.40
CA GLY A 158 -12.52 30.79 1.90
C GLY A 158 -13.15 31.81 0.96
N LYS A 159 -12.37 32.83 0.66
CA LYS A 159 -12.71 33.86 -0.32
C LYS A 159 -11.74 33.77 -1.48
N VAL A 160 -12.27 33.71 -2.70
CA VAL A 160 -11.45 33.63 -3.91
C VAL A 160 -10.64 34.92 -4.06
N LYS A 161 -9.31 34.81 -3.91
CA LYS A 161 -8.38 35.94 -4.08
C LYS A 161 -7.82 36.01 -5.49
N ALA A 162 -7.58 34.86 -6.10
CA ALA A 162 -7.09 34.73 -7.46
C ALA A 162 -7.55 33.39 -8.03
N MET A 163 -7.71 33.34 -9.36
CA MET A 163 -8.09 32.15 -10.12
C MET A 163 -7.15 31.98 -11.31
N HIS A 164 -6.79 30.73 -11.61
CA HIS A 164 -5.96 30.37 -12.74
C HIS A 164 -6.60 29.22 -13.52
N ASN A 165 -6.54 29.28 -14.85
CA ASN A 165 -7.00 28.20 -15.73
C ASN A 165 -5.98 27.04 -15.78
N GLU A 166 -6.28 26.01 -16.58
CA GLU A 166 -5.42 24.83 -16.78
C GLU A 166 -4.03 25.16 -17.36
N LYS A 167 -3.88 26.33 -17.98
CA LYS A 167 -2.61 26.84 -18.53
C LYS A 167 -1.83 27.70 -17.53
N GLY A 168 -2.37 27.92 -16.33
CA GLY A 168 -1.80 28.79 -15.31
C GLY A 168 -2.01 30.28 -15.56
N GLU A 169 -2.85 30.66 -16.51
CA GLU A 169 -3.18 32.05 -16.82
C GLU A 169 -4.25 32.56 -15.85
N SER A 170 -4.14 33.81 -15.38
CA SER A 170 -5.12 34.37 -14.46
C SER A 170 -6.45 34.67 -15.16
N VAL A 171 -7.55 34.20 -14.57
CA VAL A 171 -8.92 34.37 -15.08
C VAL A 171 -9.80 35.12 -14.07
N LYS A 172 -10.78 35.88 -14.55
CA LYS A 172 -11.70 36.68 -13.70
C LYS A 172 -13.01 35.97 -13.39
N GLU A 173 -13.50 35.20 -14.35
CA GLU A 173 -14.73 34.44 -14.29
C GLU A 173 -14.48 33.04 -14.87
N VAL A 174 -15.17 32.04 -14.35
CA VAL A 174 -15.10 30.66 -14.83
C VAL A 174 -16.51 30.11 -14.98
N LEU A 175 -16.80 29.61 -16.18
CA LEU A 175 -18.08 29.05 -16.57
C LEU A 175 -18.19 27.56 -16.18
N PRO A 176 -19.41 26.97 -16.26
CA PRO A 176 -19.59 25.54 -16.08
C PRO A 176 -18.71 24.70 -17.01
N SER A 177 -18.34 23.50 -16.54
CA SER A 177 -17.48 22.51 -17.21
C SER A 177 -16.01 22.87 -17.33
N TYR A 178 -15.57 24.03 -16.81
CA TYR A 178 -14.16 24.42 -16.77
C TYR A 178 -13.52 24.14 -15.40
N PRO A 179 -12.29 23.57 -15.38
CA PRO A 179 -11.50 23.48 -14.16
C PRO A 179 -10.85 24.82 -13.84
N VAL A 180 -10.68 25.12 -12.56
CA VAL A 180 -10.04 26.35 -12.08
C VAL A 180 -9.26 26.10 -10.81
N SER A 181 -8.05 26.64 -10.77
CA SER A 181 -7.22 26.66 -9.57
C SER A 181 -7.44 27.96 -8.81
N ILE A 182 -7.97 27.87 -7.59
CA ILE A 182 -8.27 29.01 -6.73
C ILE A 182 -7.27 29.17 -5.59
N LEU A 183 -7.04 30.42 -5.21
CA LEU A 183 -6.28 30.81 -4.02
C LEU A 183 -7.19 31.51 -3.01
N GLY A 184 -7.01 31.22 -1.73
CA GLY A 184 -7.70 31.93 -0.63
C GLY A 184 -8.56 31.08 0.29
N MET A 185 -8.48 29.75 0.16
CA MET A 185 -9.04 28.83 1.15
C MET A 185 -8.29 28.92 2.48
N HIS A 186 -9.00 28.83 3.61
CA HIS A 186 -8.39 28.87 4.93
C HIS A 186 -7.67 27.57 5.31
N GLY A 187 -8.03 26.46 4.68
CA GLY A 187 -7.46 25.14 4.90
C GLY A 187 -7.57 24.28 3.65
N PRO A 188 -6.96 23.09 3.67
CA PRO A 188 -7.08 22.15 2.57
C PRO A 188 -8.50 21.58 2.54
N SER A 189 -9.12 21.57 1.36
CA SER A 189 -10.42 20.93 1.13
C SER A 189 -10.18 19.52 0.60
N ALA A 190 -10.97 18.55 1.06
CA ALA A 190 -10.77 17.17 0.65
C ALA A 190 -11.15 17.00 -0.82
N ALA A 191 -10.42 16.15 -1.55
CA ALA A 191 -10.81 15.82 -2.91
C ALA A 191 -12.20 15.16 -2.94
N GLY A 192 -13.05 15.54 -3.90
CA GLY A 192 -14.45 15.10 -3.99
C GLY A 192 -15.44 15.87 -3.12
N ASP A 193 -14.99 16.81 -2.28
CA ASP A 193 -15.92 17.68 -1.56
C ASP A 193 -16.69 18.56 -2.54
N ARG A 194 -18.01 18.67 -2.36
CA ARG A 194 -18.82 19.65 -3.07
C ARG A 194 -18.57 21.04 -2.52
N PHE A 195 -18.37 22.01 -3.40
CA PHE A 195 -18.29 23.41 -3.03
C PHE A 195 -19.57 24.16 -3.45
N ASN A 196 -19.91 25.18 -2.67
CA ASN A 196 -21.00 26.10 -2.99
C ASN A 196 -20.55 27.54 -2.72
N VAL A 197 -20.83 28.43 -3.67
CA VAL A 197 -20.66 29.87 -3.46
C VAL A 197 -21.83 30.43 -2.63
N MET A 198 -21.49 31.25 -1.65
CA MET A 198 -22.40 31.84 -0.66
C MET A 198 -22.39 33.37 -0.77
N ASP A 199 -23.47 34.04 -0.34
CA ASP A 199 -23.52 35.51 -0.31
C ASP A 199 -22.79 36.09 0.91
N ASP A 200 -22.95 35.44 2.07
CA ASP A 200 -22.47 35.95 3.35
C ASP A 200 -21.33 35.09 3.90
N GLU A 201 -20.20 35.73 4.15
CA GLU A 201 -19.03 35.13 4.79
C GLU A 201 -19.33 34.63 6.21
N LYS A 202 -20.24 35.29 6.93
CA LYS A 202 -20.62 34.90 8.28
C LYS A 202 -21.41 33.60 8.29
N GLU A 203 -22.32 33.42 7.34
CA GLU A 203 -23.08 32.19 7.17
C GLU A 203 -22.16 31.05 6.73
N ALA A 204 -21.29 31.30 5.74
CA ALA A 204 -20.27 30.34 5.29
C ALA A 204 -19.39 29.84 6.45
N LYS A 205 -18.93 30.76 7.31
CA LYS A 205 -18.17 30.43 8.52
C LYS A 205 -18.97 29.58 9.51
N GLY A 206 -20.25 29.89 9.70
CA GLY A 206 -21.14 29.11 10.57
C GLY A 206 -21.31 27.66 10.08
N ILE A 207 -21.51 27.47 8.78
CA ILE A 207 -21.65 26.15 8.15
C ILE A 207 -20.35 25.34 8.30
N ALA A 208 -19.21 25.93 7.93
CA ALA A 208 -17.89 25.29 8.02
C ALA A 208 -17.59 24.85 9.47
N THR A 209 -17.78 25.74 10.44
CA THR A 209 -17.54 25.46 11.86
C THR A 209 -18.42 24.31 12.37
N ARG A 210 -19.70 24.31 12.00
CA ARG A 210 -20.63 23.25 12.39
C ARG A 210 -20.24 21.91 11.79
N ARG A 211 -19.84 21.87 10.51
CA ARG A 211 -19.38 20.65 9.85
C ARG A 211 -18.08 20.12 10.47
N GLN A 212 -17.15 21.01 10.80
CA GLN A 212 -15.90 20.65 11.49
C GLN A 212 -16.17 20.06 12.89
N GLN A 213 -17.12 20.61 13.63
CA GLN A 213 -17.53 20.07 14.92
C GLN A 213 -18.12 18.66 14.77
N LEU A 214 -19.06 18.48 13.82
CA LEU A 214 -19.66 17.16 13.54
C LEU A 214 -18.60 16.13 13.13
N GLN A 215 -17.64 16.52 12.29
CA GLN A 215 -16.55 15.63 11.88
C GLN A 215 -15.68 15.24 13.08
N ARG A 216 -15.39 16.17 13.99
CA ARG A 216 -14.64 15.89 15.22
C ARG A 216 -15.39 14.94 16.15
N GLU A 217 -16.69 15.13 16.32
CA GLU A 217 -17.55 14.25 17.13
C GLU A 217 -17.64 12.84 16.52
N GLN A 218 -17.74 12.73 15.19
CA GLN A 218 -17.70 11.44 14.49
C GLN A 218 -16.34 10.76 14.63
N GLY A 219 -15.24 11.52 14.50
CA GLY A 219 -13.87 11.02 14.68
C GLY A 219 -13.66 10.37 16.05
N ILE A 220 -14.14 11.02 17.11
CA ILE A 220 -14.09 10.51 18.49
C ILE A 220 -14.96 9.25 18.68
N ARG A 221 -16.05 9.10 17.90
CA ARG A 221 -16.88 7.88 17.93
C ARG A 221 -16.28 6.73 17.13
N THR A 222 -15.51 7.03 16.07
CA THR A 222 -14.86 6.03 15.23
C THR A 222 -13.51 5.55 15.76
N THR A 223 -12.88 6.28 16.68
CA THR A 223 -11.82 5.71 17.51
C THR A 223 -12.46 4.62 18.37
N LYS A 224 -12.44 3.39 17.87
CA LYS A 224 -12.85 2.20 18.61
C LYS A 224 -12.18 2.30 19.98
N HIS A 225 -12.97 2.39 21.04
CA HIS A 225 -12.44 2.13 22.37
C HIS A 225 -11.79 0.75 22.28
N ILE A 226 -10.48 0.69 22.50
CA ILE A 226 -9.73 -0.56 22.54
C ILE A 226 -10.49 -1.44 23.53
N THR A 227 -11.14 -2.47 23.01
CA THR A 227 -11.99 -3.33 23.84
C THR A 227 -11.10 -4.19 24.71
N LEU A 228 -11.58 -4.58 25.90
CA LEU A 228 -10.84 -5.52 26.76
C LEU A 228 -10.45 -6.82 26.01
N ASP A 229 -11.25 -7.24 25.04
CA ASP A 229 -10.96 -8.40 24.17
C ASP A 229 -9.80 -8.14 23.20
N GLU A 230 -9.64 -6.91 22.74
CA GLU A 230 -8.54 -6.49 21.85
C GLU A 230 -7.24 -6.33 22.65
N ILE A 231 -7.31 -5.81 23.87
CA ILE A 231 -6.19 -5.83 24.83
C ILE A 231 -5.81 -7.27 25.17
N GLY A 232 -6.80 -8.15 25.40
CA GLY A 232 -6.60 -9.56 25.65
C GLY A 232 -5.92 -10.29 24.50
N ARG A 233 -6.31 -10.01 23.24
CA ARG A 233 -5.62 -10.51 22.04
C ARG A 233 -4.19 -10.01 21.94
N ARG A 234 -3.96 -8.71 22.14
CA ARG A 234 -2.60 -8.12 22.10
C ARG A 234 -1.70 -8.74 23.18
N LEU A 235 -2.24 -8.99 24.38
CA LEU A 235 -1.53 -9.66 25.47
C LEU A 235 -1.28 -11.15 25.19
N ALA A 236 -2.17 -11.83 24.47
CA ALA A 236 -2.02 -13.24 24.12
C ALA A 236 -0.98 -13.48 23.00
N ILE A 237 -0.84 -12.53 22.08
CA ILE A 237 0.12 -12.63 20.95
C ILE A 237 1.57 -12.39 21.43
N GLY A 238 1.78 -11.70 22.57
CA GLY A 238 3.08 -11.54 23.23
C GLY A 238 4.06 -10.59 22.53
N ASP A 239 4.13 -10.63 21.20
CA ASP A 239 5.06 -9.91 20.33
C ASP A 239 4.33 -8.94 19.36
N PHE A 240 3.29 -8.25 19.85
CA PHE A 240 2.58 -7.26 19.05
C PHE A 240 3.38 -5.96 18.94
N LYS A 241 3.67 -5.51 17.71
CA LYS A 241 4.42 -4.28 17.43
C LYS A 241 3.56 -3.25 16.71
N GLU A 242 3.77 -1.98 17.02
CA GLU A 242 3.11 -0.87 16.33
C GLU A 242 4.16 -0.09 15.53
N LEU A 243 3.86 0.19 14.27
CA LEU A 243 4.66 1.05 13.40
C LEU A 243 3.92 2.37 13.18
N ASN A 244 4.39 3.42 13.84
CA ASN A 244 3.81 4.74 13.74
C ASN A 244 4.41 5.52 12.57
N LEU A 245 3.54 6.10 11.73
CA LEU A 245 3.91 6.83 10.53
C LEU A 245 3.28 8.22 10.51
N ILE A 246 4.04 9.21 10.06
CA ILE A 246 3.56 10.54 9.69
C ILE A 246 3.73 10.70 8.19
N VAL A 247 2.64 10.99 7.47
CA VAL A 247 2.64 11.09 6.01
C VAL A 247 2.45 12.54 5.58
N LYS A 248 3.41 13.05 4.80
CA LYS A 248 3.37 14.39 4.20
C LYS A 248 3.44 14.24 2.69
N GLY A 249 2.60 14.97 1.96
CA GLY A 249 2.57 14.92 0.51
C GLY A 249 2.31 16.29 -0.11
N ASP A 250 2.51 16.39 -1.43
CA ASP A 250 2.29 17.61 -2.20
C ASP A 250 0.80 17.89 -2.46
N VAL A 251 0.02 16.84 -2.71
CA VAL A 251 -1.42 16.87 -2.96
C VAL A 251 -2.18 15.99 -1.96
N ASP A 252 -3.41 16.38 -1.62
CA ASP A 252 -4.29 15.64 -0.69
C ASP A 252 -4.55 14.19 -1.16
N GLY A 253 -4.86 14.01 -2.44
CA GLY A 253 -5.26 12.72 -3.00
C GLY A 253 -4.15 11.65 -2.96
N SER A 254 -2.89 12.05 -3.15
CA SER A 254 -1.74 11.15 -3.05
C SER A 254 -1.49 10.71 -1.62
N ILE A 255 -1.67 11.61 -0.65
CA ILE A 255 -1.55 11.28 0.78
C ILE A 255 -2.61 10.28 1.19
N GLU A 256 -3.86 10.49 0.75
CA GLU A 256 -4.97 9.56 1.01
C GLU A 256 -4.68 8.18 0.42
N ALA A 257 -4.31 8.12 -0.87
CA ALA A 257 -3.97 6.88 -1.56
C ALA A 257 -2.80 6.12 -0.89
N LEU A 258 -1.73 6.83 -0.52
CA LEU A 258 -0.58 6.26 0.15
C LEU A 258 -0.96 5.77 1.56
N SER A 259 -1.73 6.57 2.30
CA SER A 259 -2.15 6.24 3.67
C SER A 259 -3.00 4.97 3.70
N ASP A 260 -4.00 4.86 2.82
CA ASP A 260 -4.86 3.68 2.75
C ASP A 260 -4.09 2.43 2.35
N SER A 261 -3.11 2.57 1.46
CA SER A 261 -2.25 1.46 1.04
C SER A 261 -1.33 0.99 2.17
N LEU A 262 -0.79 1.91 2.98
CA LEU A 262 0.05 1.59 4.13
C LEU A 262 -0.75 0.92 5.26
N ILE A 263 -1.97 1.39 5.54
CA ILE A 263 -2.83 0.77 6.56
C ILE A 263 -3.17 -0.69 6.18
N LYS A 264 -3.39 -0.96 4.89
CA LYS A 264 -3.66 -2.32 4.38
C LYS A 264 -2.49 -3.30 4.57
N LEU A 265 -1.26 -2.81 4.81
CA LEU A 265 -0.12 -3.68 5.11
C LEU A 265 -0.16 -4.25 6.54
N SER A 266 -1.03 -3.73 7.41
CA SER A 266 -1.12 -4.18 8.81
C SER A 266 -1.44 -5.68 8.89
N THR A 267 -0.72 -6.39 9.75
CA THR A 267 -0.92 -7.81 10.05
C THR A 267 -1.37 -8.00 11.50
N GLU A 268 -1.60 -9.26 11.92
CA GLU A 268 -1.94 -9.56 13.31
C GLU A 268 -0.77 -9.29 14.28
N GLU A 269 0.47 -9.37 13.79
CA GLU A 269 1.69 -9.16 14.57
C GLU A 269 2.17 -7.69 14.54
N ILE A 270 1.99 -6.99 13.41
CA ILE A 270 2.42 -5.59 13.24
C ILE A 270 1.26 -4.72 12.77
N GLN A 271 0.90 -3.72 13.59
CA GLN A 271 -0.11 -2.73 13.21
C GLN A 271 0.55 -1.44 12.70
N VAL A 272 0.20 -1.03 11.47
CA VAL A 272 0.64 0.25 10.90
C VAL A 272 -0.35 1.35 11.27
N ASN A 273 0.13 2.37 11.98
CA ASN A 273 -0.68 3.48 12.47
C ASN A 273 -0.25 4.80 11.82
N ILE A 274 -1.19 5.51 11.20
CA ILE A 274 -0.92 6.85 10.65
C ILE A 274 -1.37 7.89 11.66
N ILE A 275 -0.40 8.48 12.38
CA ILE A 275 -0.64 9.44 13.45
C ILE A 275 -1.09 10.78 12.88
N HIS A 276 -0.42 11.21 11.82
CA HIS A 276 -0.69 12.49 11.21
C HIS A 276 -0.50 12.42 9.70
N LYS A 277 -1.48 12.98 8.98
CA LYS A 277 -1.43 13.18 7.53
C LYS A 277 -1.69 14.64 7.21
N ALA A 278 -0.83 15.26 6.42
CA ALA A 278 -0.99 16.66 6.04
C ALA A 278 -0.28 17.01 4.74
N ILE A 279 -0.72 18.10 4.12
CA ILE A 279 -0.22 18.57 2.83
C ILE A 279 0.91 19.58 3.04
N GLY A 280 1.90 19.52 2.16
CA GLY A 280 2.98 20.48 2.04
C GLY A 280 4.28 20.03 2.68
N GLN A 281 5.15 21.02 2.89
CA GLN A 281 6.50 20.79 3.37
C GLN A 281 6.52 20.17 4.78
N ILE A 282 7.44 19.23 5.02
CA ILE A 282 7.71 18.73 6.37
C ILE A 282 8.29 19.87 7.22
N SER A 283 7.61 20.19 8.32
CA SER A 283 7.94 21.28 9.24
C SER A 283 8.59 20.76 10.53
N GLU A 284 9.08 21.68 11.38
CA GLU A 284 9.62 21.34 12.70
C GLU A 284 8.56 20.71 13.61
N SER A 285 7.30 21.14 13.51
CA SER A 285 6.20 20.57 14.31
C SER A 285 5.96 19.10 13.98
N ASP A 286 6.17 18.70 12.73
CA ASP A 286 6.03 17.31 12.30
C ASP A 286 7.15 16.45 12.90
N VAL A 287 8.38 16.97 12.96
CA VAL A 287 9.52 16.31 13.59
C VAL A 287 9.32 16.17 15.10
N LEU A 288 8.84 17.23 15.77
CA LEU A 288 8.52 17.15 17.21
C LEU A 288 7.41 16.14 17.50
N LEU A 289 6.40 16.05 16.64
CA LEU A 289 5.34 15.06 16.77
C LEU A 289 5.90 13.64 16.59
N ALA A 290 6.79 13.44 15.61
CA ALA A 290 7.47 12.17 15.40
C ALA A 290 8.28 11.75 16.64
N THR A 291 9.06 12.66 17.23
CA THR A 291 9.82 12.39 18.45
C THR A 291 8.93 12.05 19.64
N ALA A 292 7.75 12.69 19.77
CA ALA A 292 6.84 12.41 20.86
C ALA A 292 6.07 11.09 20.73
N SER A 293 6.06 10.48 19.53
CA SER A 293 5.23 9.31 19.22
C SER A 293 5.99 8.15 18.58
N ASP A 294 7.33 8.23 18.57
CA ASP A 294 8.24 7.27 17.94
C ASP A 294 7.80 6.92 16.51
N ALA A 295 7.53 7.95 15.71
CA ALA A 295 7.00 7.80 14.36
C ALA A 295 8.05 8.10 13.27
N ILE A 296 7.97 7.38 12.15
CA ILE A 296 8.78 7.64 10.95
C ILE A 296 8.04 8.66 10.07
N ILE A 297 8.78 9.61 9.49
CA ILE A 297 8.19 10.62 8.59
C ILE A 297 8.39 10.20 7.14
N LEU A 298 7.29 10.04 6.41
CA LEU A 298 7.25 9.76 4.98
C LEU A 298 6.85 11.02 4.21
N GLY A 299 7.74 11.49 3.33
CA GLY A 299 7.50 12.62 2.43
C GLY A 299 7.29 12.18 0.99
N PHE A 300 6.09 12.32 0.46
CA PHE A 300 5.76 12.06 -0.94
C PHE A 300 5.84 13.34 -1.77
N GLN A 301 6.81 13.42 -2.69
CA GLN A 301 7.06 14.58 -3.55
C GLN A 301 7.27 15.91 -2.80
N VAL A 302 7.54 15.85 -1.50
CA VAL A 302 7.85 16.98 -0.62
C VAL A 302 9.25 16.84 -0.05
N ARG A 303 9.82 17.95 0.43
CA ARG A 303 11.15 17.98 1.06
C ARG A 303 11.05 18.63 2.43
N PRO A 304 11.88 18.26 3.42
CA PRO A 304 11.87 18.93 4.71
C PRO A 304 12.37 20.38 4.63
N SER A 305 11.91 21.22 5.55
CA SER A 305 12.49 22.55 5.76
C SER A 305 13.93 22.42 6.28
N LEU A 306 14.74 23.46 6.08
CA LEU A 306 16.13 23.48 6.58
C LEU A 306 16.20 23.26 8.10
N GLN A 307 15.25 23.83 8.83
CA GLN A 307 15.19 23.68 10.28
C GLN A 307 14.66 22.30 10.69
N ALA A 308 13.65 21.78 9.99
CA ALA A 308 13.12 20.44 10.23
C ALA A 308 14.21 19.36 10.01
N ARG A 309 15.02 19.50 8.96
CA ARG A 309 16.15 18.58 8.72
C ARG A 309 17.16 18.61 9.86
N LYS A 310 17.58 19.79 10.30
CA LYS A 310 18.53 19.93 11.43
C LYS A 310 17.97 19.35 12.72
N LEU A 311 16.68 19.53 12.97
CA LEU A 311 16.01 18.98 14.14
C LEU A 311 15.93 17.46 14.06
N ALA A 312 15.60 16.90 12.90
CA ALA A 312 15.53 15.46 12.69
C ALA A 312 16.91 14.79 12.86
N GLU A 313 17.99 15.41 12.37
CA GLU A 313 19.36 14.93 12.62
C GLU A 313 19.74 14.98 14.10
N LYS A 314 19.23 15.95 14.86
CA LYS A 314 19.52 16.11 16.30
C LYS A 314 18.76 15.12 17.16
N GLU A 315 17.49 14.86 16.83
CA GLU A 315 16.60 13.96 17.57
C GLU A 315 16.60 12.53 16.98
N GLU A 316 17.49 12.25 16.00
CA GLU A 316 17.64 10.95 15.33
C GLU A 316 16.34 10.41 14.72
N ILE A 317 15.50 11.31 14.17
CA ILE A 317 14.24 10.96 13.51
C ILE A 317 14.47 10.66 12.03
N ASP A 318 13.98 9.49 11.60
CA ASP A 318 14.05 9.05 10.22
C ASP A 318 13.04 9.80 9.33
N ILE A 319 13.56 10.50 8.33
CA ILE A 319 12.77 11.13 7.26
C ILE A 319 13.07 10.43 5.93
N ARG A 320 12.07 9.73 5.39
CA ARG A 320 12.17 9.05 4.09
C ARG A 320 11.40 9.82 3.03
N LEU A 321 12.01 10.02 1.86
CA LEU A 321 11.45 10.81 0.78
C LEU A 321 11.23 9.94 -0.46
N TYR A 322 10.03 10.02 -1.03
CA TYR A 322 9.63 9.22 -2.17
C TYR A 322 9.01 10.07 -3.27
N SER A 323 9.24 9.65 -4.51
CA SER A 323 8.53 10.16 -5.69
C SER A 323 7.63 9.10 -6.31
N VAL A 324 7.70 7.85 -5.84
CA VAL A 324 6.93 6.71 -6.38
C VAL A 324 6.31 5.95 -5.21
N ILE A 325 4.98 5.80 -5.24
CA ILE A 325 4.20 5.20 -4.15
C ILE A 325 4.65 3.78 -3.84
N TYR A 326 4.89 2.94 -4.88
CA TYR A 326 5.33 1.56 -4.70
C TYR A 326 6.63 1.42 -3.90
N LYS A 327 7.59 2.33 -4.12
CA LYS A 327 8.86 2.30 -3.38
C LYS A 327 8.66 2.60 -1.91
N ALA A 328 7.72 3.49 -1.59
CA ALA A 328 7.36 3.79 -0.21
C ALA A 328 6.68 2.58 0.46
N ILE A 329 5.77 1.91 -0.25
CA ILE A 329 5.08 0.71 0.23
C ILE A 329 6.08 -0.44 0.45
N GLU A 330 6.98 -0.66 -0.50
CA GLU A 330 8.00 -1.72 -0.46
C GLU A 330 8.98 -1.50 0.70
N GLU A 331 9.53 -0.30 0.87
CA GLU A 331 10.48 -0.03 1.96
C GLU A 331 9.82 -0.12 3.35
N ILE A 332 8.54 0.26 3.47
CA ILE A 332 7.80 0.04 4.72
C ILE A 332 7.54 -1.44 4.95
N LYS A 333 7.21 -2.20 3.90
CA LYS A 333 7.07 -3.66 4.02
C LYS A 333 8.38 -4.30 4.47
N ASP A 334 9.52 -3.92 3.88
CA ASP A 334 10.85 -4.40 4.27
C ASP A 334 11.18 -4.02 5.72
N ALA A 335 10.82 -2.81 6.14
CA ALA A 335 10.98 -2.37 7.53
C ALA A 335 10.12 -3.22 8.49
N MET A 336 8.89 -3.56 8.10
CA MET A 336 8.03 -4.47 8.87
C MET A 336 8.61 -5.87 8.92
N GLU A 337 9.20 -6.39 7.83
CA GLU A 337 9.91 -7.68 7.83
C GLU A 337 11.10 -7.67 8.80
N GLY A 338 11.88 -6.59 8.83
CA GLY A 338 12.97 -6.40 9.79
C GLY A 338 12.51 -6.30 11.25
N MET A 339 11.23 -5.99 11.49
CA MET A 339 10.63 -5.99 12.82
C MET A 339 10.11 -7.38 13.23
N LEU A 340 9.98 -8.33 12.31
CA LEU A 340 9.55 -9.69 12.64
C LEU A 340 10.68 -10.48 13.29
N SER A 341 10.32 -11.24 14.33
CA SER A 341 11.23 -12.22 14.92
C SER A 341 11.49 -13.34 13.88
N PRO A 342 12.74 -13.75 13.65
CA PRO A 342 13.05 -14.82 12.69
C PRO A 342 12.40 -16.14 13.12
N ASP A 343 11.96 -16.94 12.15
CA ASP A 343 11.52 -18.31 12.41
C ASP A 343 12.73 -19.18 12.72
N ILE A 344 12.58 -20.06 13.70
CA ILE A 344 13.59 -21.08 14.01
C ILE A 344 13.23 -22.31 13.19
N GLU A 345 13.96 -22.56 12.11
CA GLU A 345 13.86 -23.82 11.36
C GLU A 345 14.97 -24.78 11.80
N GLU A 346 14.61 -26.05 11.95
CA GLU A 346 15.57 -27.11 12.23
C GLU A 346 16.16 -27.63 10.92
N SER A 347 17.46 -27.41 10.72
CA SER A 347 18.20 -27.95 9.58
C SER A 347 18.98 -29.18 10.00
N ILE A 348 18.78 -30.30 9.30
CA ILE A 348 19.51 -31.55 9.56
C ILE A 348 20.94 -31.40 9.02
N THR A 349 21.92 -31.47 9.91
CA THR A 349 23.35 -31.32 9.57
C THR A 349 24.01 -32.65 9.20
N GLY A 350 23.51 -33.77 9.73
CA GLY A 350 23.95 -35.10 9.32
C GLY A 350 23.22 -36.23 10.05
N SER A 351 23.27 -37.41 9.45
CA SER A 351 22.61 -38.61 9.95
C SER A 351 23.63 -39.74 10.09
N VAL A 352 23.50 -40.50 11.17
CA VAL A 352 24.49 -41.49 11.59
C VAL A 352 23.79 -42.77 12.05
N GLU A 353 24.24 -43.90 11.53
CA GLU A 353 23.68 -45.21 11.88
C GLU A 353 24.55 -45.90 12.95
N VAL A 354 23.92 -46.42 14.00
CA VAL A 354 24.59 -47.18 15.07
C VAL A 354 24.81 -48.62 14.63
N ARG A 355 26.06 -49.05 14.53
CA ARG A 355 26.44 -50.41 14.13
C ARG A 355 26.87 -51.29 15.29
N GLU A 356 27.53 -50.70 16.28
CA GLU A 356 28.02 -51.43 17.46
C GLU A 356 27.82 -50.58 18.71
N THR A 357 27.75 -51.21 19.88
CA THR A 357 27.60 -50.51 21.17
C THR A 357 28.57 -51.08 22.19
N PHE A 358 29.34 -50.21 22.84
CA PHE A 358 30.31 -50.54 23.86
C PHE A 358 29.88 -49.96 25.21
N LYS A 359 29.87 -50.76 26.27
CA LYS A 359 29.56 -50.28 27.62
C LYS A 359 30.85 -50.03 28.40
N ILE A 360 31.07 -48.78 28.82
CA ILE A 360 32.24 -48.40 29.63
C ILE A 360 31.78 -47.87 30.99
N SER A 361 32.23 -48.51 32.07
CA SER A 361 31.73 -48.28 33.43
C SER A 361 31.84 -46.84 33.96
N LYS A 362 32.67 -45.98 33.35
CA LYS A 362 32.86 -44.57 33.77
C LYS A 362 32.21 -43.53 32.83
N VAL A 363 31.84 -43.92 31.61
CA VAL A 363 31.45 -42.97 30.53
C VAL A 363 30.04 -43.25 30.01
N GLY A 364 29.51 -44.46 30.23
CA GLY A 364 28.19 -44.87 29.72
C GLY A 364 28.29 -45.78 28.50
N THR A 365 27.21 -45.83 27.72
CA THR A 365 27.16 -46.58 26.45
C THR A 365 27.74 -45.71 25.32
N ILE A 366 28.80 -46.18 24.67
CA ILE A 366 29.38 -45.56 23.48
C ILE A 366 28.89 -46.31 22.25
N ALA A 367 28.30 -45.59 21.31
CA ALA A 367 27.85 -46.13 20.04
C ALA A 367 28.97 -46.02 19.00
N GLY A 368 29.38 -47.16 18.43
CA GLY A 368 30.17 -47.26 17.23
C GLY A 368 29.27 -47.06 16.02
N CYS A 369 29.56 -46.03 15.25
CA CYS A 369 28.63 -45.38 14.36
C CYS A 369 29.26 -45.11 12.99
N PHE A 370 28.42 -45.10 11.95
CA PHE A 370 28.82 -44.78 10.60
C PHE A 370 28.00 -43.59 10.09
N VAL A 371 28.67 -42.52 9.67
CA VAL A 371 27.98 -41.33 9.14
C VAL A 371 27.45 -41.66 7.75
N THR A 372 26.13 -41.70 7.60
CA THR A 372 25.45 -42.02 6.34
C THR A 372 25.26 -40.79 5.47
N GLU A 373 25.02 -39.64 6.09
CA GLU A 373 24.77 -38.39 5.38
C GLU A 373 25.25 -37.17 6.19
N GLY A 374 25.67 -36.11 5.50
CA GLY A 374 26.07 -34.85 6.13
C GLY A 374 27.35 -34.93 6.97
N THR A 375 27.41 -34.10 8.02
CA THR A 375 28.54 -33.99 8.95
C THR A 375 27.99 -33.87 10.37
N ILE A 376 28.53 -34.67 11.30
CA ILE A 376 28.18 -34.54 12.72
C ILE A 376 29.24 -33.72 13.44
N SER A 377 28.81 -32.68 14.16
CA SER A 377 29.67 -31.86 15.01
C SER A 377 29.47 -32.22 16.48
N ARG A 378 30.53 -32.05 17.28
CA ARG A 378 30.50 -32.39 18.72
C ARG A 378 29.43 -31.61 19.51
N ASN A 379 29.08 -30.41 19.06
CA ASN A 379 28.15 -29.51 19.76
C ASN A 379 26.73 -29.55 19.18
N SER A 380 26.44 -30.41 18.20
CA SER A 380 25.13 -30.47 17.56
C SER A 380 24.07 -31.04 18.51
N GLN A 381 22.84 -30.55 18.38
CA GLN A 381 21.68 -31.22 18.96
C GLN A 381 21.36 -32.46 18.13
N ILE A 382 20.86 -33.51 18.78
CA ILE A 382 20.60 -34.80 18.15
C ILE A 382 19.26 -35.40 18.53
N ARG A 383 18.71 -36.19 17.61
CA ARG A 383 17.54 -37.05 17.78
C ARG A 383 17.94 -38.50 17.55
N LEU A 384 17.64 -39.35 18.52
CA LEU A 384 17.76 -40.79 18.38
C LEU A 384 16.43 -41.34 17.86
N ILE A 385 16.49 -42.01 16.73
CA ILE A 385 15.35 -42.58 16.01
C ILE A 385 15.52 -44.10 15.92
N ARG A 386 14.47 -44.83 16.26
CA ARG A 386 14.41 -46.29 16.13
C ARG A 386 13.12 -46.65 15.42
N GLU A 387 13.23 -47.42 14.34
CA GLU A 387 12.07 -47.84 13.52
C GLU A 387 11.17 -46.66 13.11
N GLY A 388 11.76 -45.48 12.87
CA GLY A 388 11.05 -44.27 12.46
C GLY A 388 10.42 -43.44 13.60
N ILE A 389 10.62 -43.81 14.87
CA ILE A 389 10.08 -43.08 16.03
C ILE A 389 11.23 -42.41 16.79
N VAL A 390 11.09 -41.12 17.11
CA VAL A 390 12.03 -40.37 17.96
C VAL A 390 11.92 -40.88 19.39
N ILE A 391 12.98 -41.51 19.88
CA ILE A 391 13.07 -42.05 21.25
C ILE A 391 13.60 -40.98 22.21
N TYR A 392 14.57 -40.19 21.76
CA TYR A 392 15.25 -39.21 22.61
C TYR A 392 15.75 -38.03 21.80
N THR A 393 15.62 -36.83 22.37
CA THR A 393 16.18 -35.60 21.85
C THR A 393 17.12 -35.03 22.90
N GLY A 394 18.34 -34.67 22.50
CA GLY A 394 19.32 -34.12 23.44
C GLY A 394 20.59 -33.65 22.76
N THR A 395 21.65 -33.45 23.55
CA THR A 395 22.96 -32.99 23.08
C THR A 395 23.94 -34.15 22.96
N LEU A 396 24.88 -34.03 22.03
CA LEU A 396 25.95 -35.00 21.86
C LEU A 396 27.00 -34.80 22.97
N GLY A 397 27.29 -35.84 23.75
CA GLY A 397 28.19 -35.77 24.90
C GLY A 397 29.68 -35.87 24.53
N SER A 398 30.02 -36.77 23.60
CA SER A 398 31.38 -36.89 23.08
C SER A 398 31.39 -37.44 21.67
N LEU A 399 32.29 -36.92 20.83
CA LEU A 399 32.53 -37.39 19.48
C LEU A 399 34.00 -37.78 19.34
N LYS A 400 34.26 -39.05 19.02
CA LYS A 400 35.60 -39.60 18.86
C LYS A 400 35.74 -40.30 17.52
N ARG A 401 36.95 -40.29 16.98
CA ARG A 401 37.32 -41.15 15.87
C ARG A 401 38.51 -41.99 16.31
N PHE A 402 38.33 -43.31 16.29
CA PHE A 402 39.26 -44.26 16.92
C PHE A 402 39.49 -43.94 18.41
N LYS A 403 40.64 -43.32 18.76
CA LYS A 403 40.99 -42.96 20.14
C LYS A 403 41.00 -41.45 20.38
N ASP A 404 40.88 -40.65 19.34
CA ASP A 404 41.06 -39.21 19.40
C ASP A 404 39.71 -38.48 19.42
N ASP A 405 39.60 -37.45 20.26
CA ASP A 405 38.47 -36.54 20.28
C ASP A 405 38.51 -35.63 19.05
N VAL A 406 37.44 -35.63 18.27
CA VAL A 406 37.34 -34.87 17.01
C VAL A 406 36.23 -33.84 17.09
N LYS A 407 36.40 -32.73 16.36
CA LYS A 407 35.40 -31.65 16.34
C LYS A 407 34.20 -31.98 15.45
N GLU A 408 34.48 -32.58 14.30
CA GLU A 408 33.49 -32.94 13.29
C GLU A 408 33.87 -34.27 12.62
N VAL A 409 32.86 -35.02 12.15
CA VAL A 409 33.05 -36.22 11.33
C VAL A 409 32.13 -36.14 10.12
N LYS A 410 32.73 -36.26 8.93
CA LYS A 410 32.04 -36.17 7.64
C LYS A 410 31.50 -37.53 7.19
N ASN A 411 30.55 -37.49 6.25
CA ASN A 411 29.99 -38.67 5.57
C ASN A 411 31.08 -39.66 5.12
N GLY A 412 30.81 -40.95 5.31
CA GLY A 412 31.66 -42.05 4.84
C GLY A 412 32.73 -42.49 5.84
N TYR A 413 32.79 -41.86 7.01
CA TYR A 413 33.73 -42.22 8.07
C TYR A 413 33.02 -42.83 9.29
N GLU A 414 33.73 -43.74 9.95
CA GLU A 414 33.33 -44.29 11.25
C GLU A 414 33.65 -43.32 12.39
N CYS A 415 32.75 -43.23 13.36
CA CYS A 415 32.92 -42.46 14.57
C CYS A 415 32.38 -43.22 15.79
N GLY A 416 32.83 -42.80 16.97
CA GLY A 416 32.27 -43.20 18.25
C GLY A 416 31.54 -42.00 18.85
N LEU A 417 30.26 -42.15 19.17
CA LEU A 417 29.46 -41.10 19.79
C LEU A 417 28.85 -41.56 21.11
N ASN A 418 28.63 -40.60 22.01
CA ASN A 418 27.90 -40.77 23.25
C ASN A 418 26.87 -39.64 23.36
N ILE A 419 25.68 -39.96 23.86
CA ILE A 419 24.58 -39.01 24.03
C ILE A 419 24.56 -38.53 25.48
N GLU A 420 24.49 -37.23 25.70
CA GLU A 420 24.48 -36.69 27.06
C GLU A 420 23.22 -37.16 27.82
N LYS A 421 23.42 -37.68 29.03
CA LYS A 421 22.35 -38.17 29.93
C LYS A 421 21.48 -39.30 29.37
N TYR A 422 21.90 -39.98 28.30
CA TYR A 422 21.18 -41.10 27.71
C TYR A 422 22.09 -42.30 27.44
N ASN A 423 21.67 -43.51 27.82
CA ASN A 423 22.51 -44.72 27.76
C ASN A 423 21.87 -45.91 27.02
N ASP A 424 20.61 -45.83 26.58
CA ASP A 424 19.90 -46.94 25.91
C ASP A 424 20.02 -46.86 24.37
N ILE A 425 21.26 -46.83 23.88
CA ILE A 425 21.55 -46.87 22.44
C ILE A 425 21.61 -48.33 22.00
N LYS A 426 20.94 -48.67 20.90
CA LYS A 426 20.93 -50.02 20.31
C LYS A 426 21.48 -50.01 18.89
N VAL A 427 21.95 -51.19 18.46
CA VAL A 427 22.36 -51.40 17.07
C VAL A 427 21.14 -51.28 16.16
N GLY A 428 21.29 -50.54 15.08
CA GLY A 428 20.20 -50.20 14.14
C GLY A 428 19.48 -48.89 14.46
N ASP A 429 19.84 -48.19 15.54
CA ASP A 429 19.33 -46.84 15.79
C ASP A 429 19.97 -45.83 14.82
N ILE A 430 19.20 -44.81 14.44
CA ILE A 430 19.65 -43.67 13.63
C ILE A 430 19.75 -42.45 14.54
N VAL A 431 20.89 -41.77 14.52
CA VAL A 431 21.12 -40.50 15.20
C VAL A 431 21.14 -39.40 14.15
N GLU A 432 20.15 -38.51 14.19
CA GLU A 432 20.09 -37.32 13.34
C GLU A 432 20.56 -36.12 14.12
N ALA A 433 21.57 -35.42 13.60
CA ALA A 433 21.99 -34.13 14.12
C ALA A 433 21.26 -33.00 13.40
N PHE A 434 20.79 -32.04 14.17
CA PHE A 434 20.13 -30.86 13.66
C PHE A 434 20.68 -29.60 14.34
N GLU A 435 20.61 -28.49 13.62
CA GLU A 435 20.91 -27.16 14.13
C GLU A 435 19.70 -26.27 13.89
N GLU A 436 19.40 -25.43 14.89
CA GLU A 436 18.39 -24.39 14.79
C GLU A 436 18.98 -23.24 13.98
N VAL A 437 18.40 -22.95 12.82
CA VAL A 437 18.79 -21.85 11.95
C VAL A 437 17.70 -20.78 12.00
N GLU A 438 18.07 -19.56 12.35
CA GLU A 438 17.19 -18.40 12.27
C GLU A 438 16.98 -18.04 10.79
N VAL A 439 15.74 -18.22 10.31
CA VAL A 439 15.32 -17.83 8.97
C VAL A 439 14.49 -16.56 9.07
N ALA A 440 14.93 -15.50 8.39
CA ALA A 440 14.19 -14.25 8.35
C ALA A 440 12.81 -14.46 7.69
N ARG A 441 11.74 -14.11 8.41
CA ARG A 441 10.37 -14.14 7.89
C ARG A 441 10.18 -13.08 6.80
N LYS A 442 9.37 -13.42 5.80
CA LYS A 442 8.90 -12.50 4.76
C LYS A 442 7.39 -12.30 4.87
N LEU A 443 6.92 -11.09 4.60
CA LEU A 443 5.52 -10.67 4.66
C LEU A 443 4.75 -10.97 3.37
#